data_AF-A0A9X1GJV7-F1
#
_entry.id   AF-A0A9X1GJV7-F1
#
_cell.length_a   1.000
_cell.length_b   1.000
_cell.length_c   1.000
_cell.angle_alpha   90.00
_cell.angle_beta   90.00
_cell.angle_gamma   90.00
#
_symmetry.space_group_name_H-M   'P 1'
#
loop_
_entity.id
_entity.type
_entity.pdbx_description
1 polymer ?
#
loop_
_entity_poly.entity_id
_entity_poly.type
_entity_poly.pdbx_seq_one_letter_code
_entity_poly.pdbx_strand_id
1 'polypeptide(L)'
;MIKTYVSNAFLKIEDSHLYAIFAWSQRTAEIINSKSWLTVLEIFVHEHCLEKAYQIFQQIKLASVPEKLIADLDQYQYLIPNAIIFLADGKITIFGKGFRSFIEKEMLFELGDISQETYQVLPELFFNNQLKDDLESIESIENIEAFRHLVEHLEKLGLLSPATNSIDWGDLKKAVPICQAFGLTRGTPVDRYYLSKYLEEIQTQISGNILEIGGIPKDKDFYEVNPGTSYQIMNIEPGPGIDIVGDAHDTSLIQPESFDSIVIFNVLEHCYAPWQIVENIYTWLKPGGKCFAMVPSAIRLHATPMDYWRPLPDAFAWMFRNFSQQKLYVYGNPTSVIASYHGIAVEELTSEELDAFHPDYPVATCIVAEK
;
A
#
# COMPACT_ATOMS: atom_id res chain seq x y z
N MET A 1 17.71 12.21 -19.36
CA MET A 1 17.92 10.75 -19.43
C MET A 1 16.89 10.16 -20.38
N ILE A 2 17.16 9.00 -20.99
CA ILE A 2 16.11 8.27 -21.71
C ILE A 2 15.17 7.72 -20.65
N LYS A 3 13.86 7.96 -20.81
CA LYS A 3 12.85 7.53 -19.85
C LYS A 3 12.68 6.01 -19.89
N THR A 4 12.71 5.41 -18.71
CA THR A 4 12.48 3.98 -18.48
C THR A 4 11.17 3.78 -17.74
N TYR A 5 10.59 2.60 -17.85
CA TYR A 5 9.27 2.30 -17.30
C TYR A 5 9.28 1.04 -16.45
N VAL A 6 8.37 0.98 -15.49
CA VAL A 6 8.07 -0.23 -14.72
C VAL A 6 6.56 -0.38 -14.57
N SER A 7 6.11 -1.63 -14.48
CA SER A 7 4.71 -1.95 -14.25
C SER A 7 4.33 -1.79 -12.78
N ASN A 8 3.17 -1.20 -12.54
CA ASN A 8 2.63 -1.02 -11.20
C ASN A 8 1.10 -0.99 -11.27
N ALA A 9 0.54 -2.19 -11.29
CA ALA A 9 -0.89 -2.41 -11.47
C ALA A 9 -1.38 -3.53 -10.56
N PHE A 10 -2.66 -3.48 -10.25
CA PHE A 10 -3.40 -4.57 -9.63
C PHE A 10 -4.46 -5.02 -10.61
N LEU A 11 -4.52 -6.30 -10.92
CA LEU A 11 -5.49 -6.86 -11.86
C LEU A 11 -6.49 -7.73 -11.12
N LYS A 12 -7.78 -7.63 -11.45
CA LYS A 12 -8.84 -8.41 -10.81
C LYS A 12 -9.95 -8.69 -11.81
N ILE A 13 -10.57 -9.87 -11.70
CA ILE A 13 -11.81 -10.17 -12.41
C ILE A 13 -13.02 -9.72 -11.59
N GLU A 14 -13.93 -9.01 -12.24
CA GLU A 14 -15.23 -8.62 -11.67
C GLU A 14 -16.28 -8.63 -12.79
N ASP A 15 -17.49 -9.12 -12.53
CA ASP A 15 -18.56 -9.21 -13.53
C ASP A 15 -18.11 -9.78 -14.90
N SER A 16 -17.28 -10.82 -14.87
CA SER A 16 -16.66 -11.48 -16.06
C SER A 16 -15.70 -10.63 -16.90
N HIS A 17 -15.35 -9.42 -16.45
CA HIS A 17 -14.37 -8.55 -17.10
C HIS A 17 -13.07 -8.49 -16.29
N LEU A 18 -11.95 -8.28 -16.98
CA LEU A 18 -10.66 -8.04 -16.35
C LEU A 18 -10.48 -6.53 -16.14
N TYR A 19 -10.18 -6.14 -14.91
CA TYR A 19 -9.96 -4.75 -14.53
C TYR A 19 -8.54 -4.54 -14.03
N ALA A 20 -7.96 -3.40 -14.39
CA ALA A 20 -6.90 -2.78 -13.61
C ALA A 20 -7.52 -1.92 -12.51
N ILE A 21 -7.26 -2.27 -11.27
CA ILE A 21 -7.74 -1.56 -10.08
C ILE A 21 -6.60 -0.74 -9.46
N PHE A 22 -6.96 0.36 -8.80
CA PHE A 22 -5.99 1.32 -8.24
C PHE A 22 -5.88 1.20 -6.72
N ALA A 23 -5.74 -0.03 -6.22
CA ALA A 23 -5.72 -0.34 -4.80
C ALA A 23 -6.92 0.28 -4.04
N TRP A 24 -6.67 0.97 -2.93
CA TRP A 24 -7.68 1.67 -2.13
C TRP A 24 -8.06 3.05 -2.67
N SER A 25 -7.90 3.28 -3.98
CA SER A 25 -8.31 4.53 -4.62
C SER A 25 -9.81 4.57 -4.89
N GLN A 26 -10.38 5.77 -4.85
CA GLN A 26 -11.76 6.04 -5.27
C GLN A 26 -11.91 6.16 -6.79
N ARG A 27 -10.80 6.07 -7.54
CA ARG A 27 -10.82 6.11 -9.00
C ARG A 27 -11.49 4.86 -9.55
N THR A 28 -12.35 5.04 -10.55
CA THR A 28 -12.95 3.95 -11.31
C THR A 28 -11.87 3.04 -11.90
N ALA A 29 -12.06 1.72 -11.78
CA ALA A 29 -11.18 0.75 -12.38
C ALA A 29 -11.19 0.86 -13.91
N GLU A 30 -10.07 0.56 -14.55
CA GLU A 30 -9.96 0.55 -16.02
C GLU A 30 -10.18 -0.88 -16.53
N ILE A 31 -11.02 -1.05 -17.55
CA ILE A 31 -11.22 -2.37 -18.17
C ILE A 31 -10.01 -2.69 -19.06
N ILE A 32 -9.40 -3.85 -18.85
CA ILE A 32 -8.39 -4.40 -19.76
C ILE A 32 -9.12 -5.21 -20.82
N ASN A 33 -9.09 -4.72 -22.07
CA ASN A 33 -9.82 -5.32 -23.19
C ASN A 33 -8.93 -6.04 -24.20
N SER A 34 -7.60 -6.02 -24.04
CA SER A 34 -6.67 -6.43 -25.10
C SER A 34 -5.49 -7.20 -24.55
N LYS A 35 -5.09 -8.27 -25.24
CA LYS A 35 -3.93 -9.10 -24.84
C LYS A 35 -2.63 -8.31 -24.90
N SER A 36 -2.49 -7.38 -25.85
CA SER A 36 -1.32 -6.51 -25.95
C SER A 36 -1.02 -5.73 -24.67
N TRP A 37 -2.06 -5.30 -23.93
CA TRP A 37 -1.89 -4.59 -22.66
C TRP A 37 -1.24 -5.49 -21.61
N LEU A 38 -1.74 -6.73 -21.47
CA LEU A 38 -1.19 -7.70 -20.53
C LEU A 38 0.26 -8.02 -20.86
N THR A 39 0.57 -8.28 -22.14
CA THR A 39 1.94 -8.55 -22.58
C THR A 39 2.86 -7.37 -22.30
N VAL A 40 2.43 -6.13 -22.59
CA VAL A 40 3.26 -4.94 -22.33
C VAL A 40 3.47 -4.72 -20.83
N LEU A 41 2.41 -4.84 -20.01
CA LEU A 41 2.52 -4.74 -18.56
C LEU A 41 3.48 -5.79 -17.98
N GLU A 42 3.43 -7.03 -18.49
CA GLU A 42 4.33 -8.10 -18.07
C GLU A 42 5.78 -7.85 -18.49
N ILE A 43 6.03 -7.37 -19.71
CA ILE A 43 7.39 -7.04 -20.16
C ILE A 43 8.02 -5.98 -19.26
N PHE A 44 7.28 -4.93 -18.92
CA PHE A 44 7.75 -3.85 -18.04
C PHE A 44 7.83 -4.25 -16.55
N VAL A 45 7.48 -5.48 -16.17
CA VAL A 45 7.88 -6.02 -14.86
C VAL A 45 9.39 -6.25 -14.81
N HIS A 46 10.02 -6.65 -15.93
CA HIS A 46 11.42 -7.12 -15.96
C HIS A 46 12.35 -6.25 -16.82
N GLU A 47 11.86 -5.66 -17.91
CA GLU A 47 12.65 -4.85 -18.85
C GLU A 47 12.17 -3.41 -18.87
N HIS A 48 13.00 -2.49 -18.36
CA HIS A 48 12.60 -1.09 -18.21
C HIS A 48 12.90 -0.21 -19.43
N CYS A 49 13.74 -0.68 -20.36
CA CYS A 49 14.08 0.05 -21.58
C CYS A 49 13.02 -0.18 -22.67
N LEU A 50 12.46 0.92 -23.18
CA LEU A 50 11.42 0.88 -24.22
C LEU A 50 11.86 0.10 -25.47
N GLU A 51 13.08 0.33 -25.95
CA GLU A 51 13.60 -0.31 -27.18
C GLU A 51 13.74 -1.82 -27.02
N LYS A 52 14.22 -2.29 -25.85
CA LYS A 52 14.34 -3.72 -25.55
C LYS A 52 12.98 -4.36 -25.29
N ALA A 53 12.11 -3.66 -24.56
CA ALA A 53 10.73 -4.10 -24.34
C ALA A 53 9.99 -4.30 -25.66
N TYR A 54 10.20 -3.40 -26.63
CA TYR A 54 9.66 -3.56 -27.98
C TYR A 54 10.22 -4.80 -28.70
N GLN A 55 11.52 -5.07 -28.60
CA GLN A 55 12.12 -6.28 -29.19
C GLN A 55 11.52 -7.56 -28.59
N ILE A 56 11.35 -7.59 -27.27
CA ILE A 56 10.73 -8.71 -26.54
C ILE A 56 9.27 -8.87 -26.98
N PHE A 57 8.50 -7.78 -27.04
CA PHE A 57 7.11 -7.79 -27.52
C PHE A 57 6.98 -8.39 -28.93
N GLN A 58 7.86 -8.01 -29.85
CA GLN A 58 7.85 -8.55 -31.22
C GLN A 58 8.15 -10.05 -31.28
N GLN A 59 8.94 -10.58 -30.34
CA GLN A 59 9.22 -12.02 -30.24
C GLN A 59 8.00 -12.77 -29.68
N ILE A 60 7.38 -12.25 -28.62
CA ILE A 60 6.27 -12.92 -27.92
C ILE A 60 4.98 -12.89 -28.71
N LYS A 61 4.68 -11.78 -29.41
CA LYS A 61 3.37 -11.61 -30.07
C LYS A 61 3.04 -12.69 -31.11
N LEU A 62 4.05 -13.41 -31.62
CA LEU A 62 3.92 -14.54 -32.55
C LEU A 62 4.32 -15.88 -31.93
N ALA A 63 4.76 -15.92 -30.67
CA ALA A 63 5.24 -17.10 -30.01
C ALA A 63 4.07 -17.93 -29.44
N SER A 64 4.12 -19.25 -29.67
CA SER A 64 3.22 -20.18 -28.99
C SER A 64 3.54 -20.24 -27.49
N VAL A 65 2.51 -20.26 -26.66
CA VAL A 65 2.66 -20.46 -25.20
C VAL A 65 3.29 -21.84 -24.93
N PRO A 66 4.39 -21.94 -24.16
CA PRO A 66 5.00 -23.23 -23.86
C PRO A 66 4.06 -24.16 -23.07
N GLU A 67 3.95 -25.44 -23.45
CA GLU A 67 3.10 -26.43 -22.74
C GLU A 67 3.45 -26.53 -21.26
N LYS A 68 4.74 -26.41 -20.92
CA LYS A 68 5.21 -26.38 -19.53
C LYS A 68 4.61 -25.21 -18.75
N LEU A 69 4.53 -24.02 -19.36
CA LEU A 69 3.95 -22.83 -18.73
C LEU A 69 2.47 -23.05 -18.43
N ILE A 70 1.73 -23.60 -19.39
CA ILE A 70 0.30 -23.92 -19.21
C ILE A 70 0.12 -24.88 -18.03
N ALA A 71 0.91 -25.94 -17.97
CA ALA A 71 0.86 -26.91 -16.87
C ALA A 71 1.23 -26.28 -15.51
N ASP A 72 2.25 -25.41 -15.48
CA ASP A 72 2.69 -24.73 -14.27
C ASP A 72 1.63 -23.75 -13.76
N LEU A 73 0.86 -23.11 -14.65
CA LEU A 73 -0.18 -22.13 -14.28
C LEU A 73 -1.55 -22.75 -14.01
N ASP A 74 -1.86 -23.95 -14.51
CA ASP A 74 -3.15 -24.64 -14.32
C ASP A 74 -3.51 -24.78 -12.83
N GLN A 75 -2.50 -25.04 -11.99
CA GLN A 75 -2.68 -25.16 -10.54
C GLN A 75 -3.22 -23.89 -9.88
N TYR A 76 -3.13 -22.71 -10.51
CA TYR A 76 -3.60 -21.44 -9.97
C TYR A 76 -4.94 -20.99 -10.54
N GLN A 77 -5.43 -21.61 -11.61
CA GLN A 77 -6.64 -21.17 -12.34
C GLN A 77 -7.88 -21.08 -11.44
N TYR A 78 -7.98 -21.96 -10.42
CA TYR A 78 -9.10 -21.94 -9.47
C TYR A 78 -9.12 -20.69 -8.56
N LEU A 79 -7.99 -19.99 -8.41
CA LEU A 79 -7.86 -18.77 -7.58
C LEU A 79 -8.24 -17.51 -8.36
N ILE A 80 -7.94 -17.50 -9.66
CA ILE A 80 -8.01 -16.31 -10.52
C ILE A 80 -9.35 -15.56 -10.45
N PRO A 81 -10.52 -16.21 -10.38
CA PRO A 81 -11.80 -15.49 -10.27
C PRO A 81 -11.94 -14.57 -9.05
N ASN A 82 -11.22 -14.85 -7.96
CA ASN A 82 -11.30 -14.09 -6.71
C ASN A 82 -9.96 -13.45 -6.30
N ALA A 83 -8.89 -13.73 -7.05
CA ALA A 83 -7.56 -13.22 -6.75
C ALA A 83 -7.38 -11.78 -7.21
N ILE A 84 -6.37 -11.13 -6.64
CA ILE A 84 -5.78 -9.91 -7.20
C ILE A 84 -4.39 -10.28 -7.72
N ILE A 85 -4.06 -9.92 -8.95
CA ILE A 85 -2.71 -10.07 -9.49
C ILE A 85 -1.96 -8.76 -9.29
N PHE A 86 -0.89 -8.81 -8.51
CA PHE A 86 -0.06 -7.67 -8.18
C PHE A 86 1.16 -7.62 -9.09
N LEU A 87 1.33 -6.51 -9.80
CA LEU A 87 2.49 -6.22 -10.63
C LEU A 87 3.34 -5.14 -9.97
N ALA A 88 4.63 -5.43 -9.83
CA ALA A 88 5.65 -4.52 -9.30
C ALA A 88 7.00 -4.82 -9.97
N ASP A 89 8.01 -4.01 -9.68
CA ASP A 89 9.36 -4.22 -10.22
C ASP A 89 9.89 -5.63 -9.91
N GLY A 90 10.09 -6.44 -10.94
CA GLY A 90 10.52 -7.84 -10.87
C GLY A 90 9.51 -8.83 -10.27
N LYS A 91 8.24 -8.45 -10.04
CA LYS A 91 7.26 -9.30 -9.35
C LYS A 91 5.92 -9.39 -10.06
N ILE A 92 5.41 -10.62 -10.14
CA ILE A 92 4.03 -10.93 -10.52
C ILE A 92 3.49 -11.87 -9.45
N THR A 93 2.69 -11.34 -8.53
CA THR A 93 2.20 -12.11 -7.38
C THR A 93 0.69 -12.32 -7.46
N ILE A 94 0.24 -13.57 -7.29
CA ILE A 94 -1.17 -13.88 -7.06
C ILE A 94 -1.50 -13.66 -5.59
N PHE A 95 -2.44 -12.78 -5.31
CA PHE A 95 -3.05 -12.58 -4.00
C PHE A 95 -4.37 -13.34 -3.91
N GLY A 96 -4.32 -14.59 -3.47
CA GLY A 96 -5.49 -15.47 -3.42
C GLY A 96 -6.59 -15.05 -2.43
N LYS A 97 -6.27 -14.15 -1.48
CA LYS A 97 -7.23 -13.55 -0.53
C LYS A 97 -7.49 -12.06 -0.82
N GLY A 98 -7.19 -11.60 -2.04
CA GLY A 98 -7.31 -10.19 -2.42
C GLY A 98 -6.38 -9.28 -1.60
N PHE A 99 -6.81 -8.05 -1.28
CA PHE A 99 -5.98 -7.09 -0.54
C PHE A 99 -5.59 -7.55 0.88
N ARG A 100 -6.33 -8.50 1.46
CA ARG A 100 -5.93 -9.12 2.75
C ARG A 100 -4.59 -9.83 2.65
N SER A 101 -4.17 -10.25 1.46
CA SER A 101 -2.87 -10.91 1.26
C SER A 101 -1.64 -10.01 1.50
N PHE A 102 -1.81 -8.68 1.56
CA PHE A 102 -0.76 -7.76 2.04
C PHE A 102 -0.46 -7.94 3.54
N ILE A 103 -1.40 -8.53 4.26
CA ILE A 103 -1.33 -8.76 5.70
C ILE A 103 -1.13 -10.24 5.97
N GLU A 104 -1.94 -11.08 5.33
CA GLU A 104 -1.94 -12.53 5.44
C GLU A 104 -1.13 -13.13 4.28
N LYS A 105 0.10 -13.56 4.56
CA LYS A 105 0.97 -14.13 3.51
C LYS A 105 0.55 -15.52 3.01
N GLU A 106 -0.49 -16.10 3.61
CA GLU A 106 -1.13 -17.31 3.12
C GLU A 106 -1.76 -17.06 1.74
N MET A 107 -1.65 -18.03 0.84
CA MET A 107 -2.19 -17.93 -0.53
C MET A 107 -1.54 -16.79 -1.36
N LEU A 108 -0.27 -16.48 -1.08
CA LEU A 108 0.60 -15.70 -1.96
C LEU A 108 1.42 -16.62 -2.85
N PHE A 109 1.37 -16.39 -4.16
CA PHE A 109 2.14 -17.15 -5.14
C PHE A 109 2.91 -16.20 -6.04
N GLU A 110 4.24 -16.25 -5.98
CA GLU A 110 5.12 -15.40 -6.79
C GLU A 110 5.44 -16.11 -8.11
N LEU A 111 5.28 -15.38 -9.23
CA LEU A 111 5.45 -15.87 -10.59
C LEU A 111 6.51 -15.08 -11.36
N GLY A 112 7.23 -14.16 -10.70
CA GLY A 112 8.27 -13.32 -11.31
C GLY A 112 9.29 -14.11 -12.14
N ASP A 113 9.85 -15.19 -11.59
CA ASP A 113 10.86 -16.00 -12.27
C ASP A 113 10.31 -16.65 -13.56
N ILE A 114 9.10 -17.25 -13.49
CA ILE A 114 8.44 -17.88 -14.64
C ILE A 114 8.11 -16.83 -15.71
N SER A 115 7.67 -15.65 -15.27
CA SER A 115 7.39 -14.52 -16.15
C SER A 115 8.65 -13.99 -16.83
N GLN A 116 9.79 -13.91 -16.12
CA GLN A 116 11.04 -13.44 -16.71
C GLN A 116 11.55 -14.36 -17.83
N GLU A 117 11.30 -15.66 -17.72
CA GLU A 117 11.68 -16.65 -18.73
C GLU A 117 10.78 -16.59 -19.98
N THR A 118 9.50 -16.30 -19.80
CA THR A 118 8.48 -16.54 -20.84
C THR A 118 7.77 -15.28 -21.33
N TYR A 119 7.54 -14.29 -20.46
CA TYR A 119 6.73 -13.09 -20.68
C TYR A 119 5.30 -13.38 -21.20
N GLN A 120 4.77 -14.56 -20.86
CA GLN A 120 3.45 -15.03 -21.29
C GLN A 120 2.57 -15.41 -20.10
N VAL A 121 2.95 -15.10 -18.85
CA VAL A 121 2.22 -15.45 -17.65
C VAL A 121 0.87 -14.73 -17.58
N LEU A 122 0.80 -13.42 -17.78
CA LEU A 122 -0.46 -12.66 -17.68
C LEU A 122 -1.45 -13.03 -18.80
N PRO A 123 -1.06 -13.07 -20.08
CA PRO A 123 -1.97 -13.54 -21.13
C PRO A 123 -2.51 -14.95 -20.87
N GLU A 124 -1.67 -15.85 -20.33
CA GLU A 124 -2.07 -17.22 -20.02
C GLU A 124 -2.92 -17.29 -18.74
N LEU A 125 -2.61 -16.57 -17.67
CA LEU A 125 -3.46 -16.53 -16.47
C LEU A 125 -4.89 -16.07 -16.77
N PHE A 126 -5.06 -15.18 -17.74
CA PHE A 126 -6.34 -14.64 -18.15
C PHE A 126 -6.84 -15.20 -19.50
N PHE A 127 -6.37 -16.38 -19.92
CA PHE A 127 -6.73 -16.96 -21.22
C PHE A 127 -8.24 -17.20 -21.38
N ASN A 128 -8.94 -17.49 -20.27
CA ASN A 128 -10.38 -17.71 -20.22
C ASN A 128 -11.20 -16.42 -20.30
N ASN A 129 -10.58 -15.25 -20.15
CA ASN A 129 -11.25 -13.96 -20.25
C ASN A 129 -11.44 -13.58 -21.72
N GLN A 130 -12.58 -12.96 -22.05
CA GLN A 130 -12.92 -12.53 -23.41
C GLN A 130 -12.15 -11.26 -23.82
N LEU A 131 -10.82 -11.35 -23.86
CA LEU A 131 -9.93 -10.27 -24.31
C LEU A 131 -9.84 -10.26 -25.83
N LYS A 132 -9.81 -9.07 -26.44
CA LYS A 132 -9.49 -8.91 -27.86
C LYS A 132 -8.08 -9.44 -28.09
N ASP A 133 -7.96 -10.42 -28.98
CA ASP A 133 -6.66 -10.87 -29.47
C ASP A 133 -6.17 -9.89 -30.55
N ASP A 134 -5.45 -8.88 -30.10
CA ASP A 134 -4.86 -7.84 -30.95
C ASP A 134 -3.36 -8.02 -31.16
N LEU A 135 -2.79 -9.15 -30.74
CA LEU A 135 -1.36 -9.42 -30.91
C LEU A 135 -0.99 -9.65 -32.40
N GLU A 136 -1.87 -10.28 -33.16
CA GLU A 136 -1.65 -10.66 -34.57
C GLU A 136 -2.33 -9.75 -35.61
N SER A 137 -3.25 -8.86 -35.21
CA SER A 137 -4.00 -8.04 -36.18
C SER A 137 -3.11 -7.01 -36.87
N ILE A 138 -3.21 -6.84 -38.20
CA ILE A 138 -2.44 -5.88 -39.02
C ILE A 138 -2.59 -4.41 -38.55
N GLU A 139 -3.58 -4.08 -37.71
CA GLU A 139 -3.74 -2.75 -37.09
C GLU A 139 -2.97 -2.60 -35.76
N SER A 140 -2.26 -3.63 -35.30
CA SER A 140 -1.54 -3.64 -34.02
C SER A 140 -0.08 -3.31 -34.16
N ILE A 141 0.42 -2.52 -33.21
CA ILE A 141 1.81 -2.16 -32.90
C ILE A 141 2.87 -2.68 -33.91
N GLU A 142 2.84 -2.09 -35.11
CA GLU A 142 3.68 -2.51 -36.25
C GLU A 142 5.12 -2.00 -36.13
N ASN A 143 5.29 -0.92 -35.39
CA ASN A 143 6.56 -0.23 -35.21
C ASN A 143 6.72 0.26 -33.76
N ILE A 144 7.94 0.67 -33.43
CA ILE A 144 8.29 1.15 -32.09
C ILE A 144 7.49 2.40 -31.67
N GLU A 145 7.01 3.20 -32.61
CA GLU A 145 6.25 4.42 -32.27
C GLU A 145 4.81 4.09 -31.84
N ALA A 146 4.17 3.14 -32.53
CA ALA A 146 2.90 2.59 -32.06
C ALA A 146 3.03 1.91 -30.69
N PHE A 147 4.15 1.22 -30.44
CA PHE A 147 4.45 0.64 -29.12
C PHE A 147 4.60 1.73 -28.06
N ARG A 148 5.37 2.79 -28.37
CA ARG A 148 5.56 3.95 -27.51
C ARG A 148 4.22 4.59 -27.14
N HIS A 149 3.33 4.79 -28.10
CA HIS A 149 2.00 5.35 -27.82
C HIS A 149 1.17 4.47 -26.88
N LEU A 150 1.24 3.14 -27.01
CA LEU A 150 0.60 2.25 -26.03
C LEU A 150 1.23 2.39 -24.65
N VAL A 151 2.56 2.40 -24.56
CA VAL A 151 3.28 2.57 -23.28
C VAL A 151 2.91 3.90 -22.61
N GLU A 152 2.91 5.00 -23.36
CA GLU A 152 2.47 6.31 -22.88
C GLU A 152 1.00 6.33 -22.48
N HIS A 153 0.15 5.58 -23.16
CA HIS A 153 -1.25 5.43 -22.80
C HIS A 153 -1.40 4.69 -21.46
N LEU A 154 -0.75 3.54 -21.29
CA LEU A 154 -0.73 2.77 -20.05
C LEU A 154 -0.14 3.59 -18.88
N GLU A 155 0.89 4.39 -19.14
CA GLU A 155 1.44 5.33 -18.17
C GLU A 155 0.43 6.42 -17.77
N LYS A 156 -0.26 7.03 -18.74
CA LYS A 156 -1.31 8.03 -18.45
C LYS A 156 -2.45 7.43 -17.61
N LEU A 157 -2.73 6.15 -17.78
CA LEU A 157 -3.67 5.41 -16.92
C LEU A 157 -3.08 5.08 -15.54
N GLY A 158 -1.78 5.23 -15.32
CA GLY A 158 -1.09 4.90 -14.07
C GLY A 158 -0.81 3.40 -13.89
N LEU A 159 -0.81 2.63 -14.97
CA LEU A 159 -0.48 1.20 -14.98
C LEU A 159 1.02 0.95 -15.20
N LEU A 160 1.67 1.89 -15.89
CA LEU A 160 3.12 2.02 -15.94
C LEU A 160 3.53 3.30 -15.23
N SER A 161 4.74 3.33 -14.68
CA SER A 161 5.36 4.55 -14.14
C SER A 161 6.85 4.59 -14.50
N PRO A 162 7.55 5.71 -14.26
CA PRO A 162 9.01 5.73 -14.37
C PRO A 162 9.63 4.62 -13.53
N ALA A 163 10.69 3.98 -14.05
CA ALA A 163 11.38 2.92 -13.32
C ALA A 163 11.85 3.41 -11.94
N THR A 164 12.03 2.49 -11.00
CA THR A 164 12.58 2.79 -9.67
C THR A 164 13.92 3.51 -9.81
N ASN A 165 14.16 4.53 -8.97
CA ASN A 165 15.39 5.35 -9.00
C ASN A 165 15.64 6.16 -10.30
N SER A 166 14.60 6.36 -11.13
CA SER A 166 14.71 7.13 -12.39
C SER A 166 13.79 8.36 -12.46
N ILE A 167 13.06 8.65 -11.39
CA ILE A 167 12.08 9.75 -11.32
C ILE A 167 12.77 11.10 -11.51
N ASP A 168 12.20 11.95 -12.37
CA ASP A 168 12.59 13.36 -12.48
C ASP A 168 11.43 14.33 -12.20
N TRP A 169 11.73 15.63 -12.16
CA TRP A 169 10.73 16.68 -11.89
C TRP A 169 9.60 16.75 -12.94
N GLY A 170 9.88 16.34 -14.18
CA GLY A 170 8.89 16.25 -15.24
C GLY A 170 7.86 15.17 -14.98
N ASP A 171 8.23 14.08 -14.32
CA ASP A 171 7.33 12.97 -14.01
C ASP A 171 6.24 13.35 -12.99
N LEU A 172 6.49 14.35 -12.15
CA LEU A 172 5.52 14.87 -11.19
C LEU A 172 4.42 15.74 -11.83
N LYS A 173 4.55 16.09 -13.12
CA LYS A 173 3.54 16.89 -13.84
C LYS A 173 2.32 16.09 -14.29
N LYS A 174 2.30 14.77 -14.05
CA LYS A 174 1.24 13.86 -14.45
C LYS A 174 0.00 14.06 -13.58
N ALA A 175 -1.17 13.73 -14.13
CA ALA A 175 -2.44 13.76 -13.41
C ALA A 175 -2.68 12.53 -12.51
N VAL A 176 -1.76 11.55 -12.55
CA VAL A 176 -1.78 10.34 -11.73
C VAL A 176 -0.50 10.28 -10.90
N PRO A 177 -0.55 9.74 -9.66
CA PRO A 177 0.65 9.52 -8.85
C PRO A 177 1.58 8.50 -9.51
N ILE A 178 2.85 8.47 -9.08
CA ILE A 178 3.85 7.52 -9.55
C ILE A 178 3.47 6.09 -9.13
N CYS A 179 3.02 5.92 -7.88
CA CYS A 179 2.42 4.70 -7.38
C CYS A 179 0.99 4.95 -6.91
N GLN A 180 0.07 4.12 -7.38
CA GLN A 180 -1.35 4.18 -7.02
C GLN A 180 -1.66 3.47 -5.69
N ALA A 181 -0.66 2.96 -4.98
CA ALA A 181 -0.80 2.18 -3.75
C ALA A 181 0.19 2.64 -2.68
N PHE A 182 0.32 3.95 -2.48
CA PHE A 182 1.14 4.56 -1.40
C PHE A 182 2.64 4.25 -1.45
N GLY A 183 3.14 3.67 -2.55
CA GLY A 183 4.52 3.18 -2.70
C GLY A 183 4.65 1.65 -2.71
N LEU A 184 3.59 0.89 -2.37
CA LEU A 184 3.66 -0.57 -2.23
C LEU A 184 4.09 -1.33 -3.48
N THR A 185 3.88 -0.80 -4.68
CA THR A 185 4.35 -1.42 -5.93
C THR A 185 5.84 -1.12 -6.21
N ARG A 186 6.49 -0.30 -5.40
CA ARG A 186 7.85 0.21 -5.60
C ARG A 186 8.77 -0.10 -4.42
N GLY A 187 8.21 -0.27 -3.22
CA GLY A 187 8.96 -0.53 -2.00
C GLY A 187 8.13 -0.18 -0.77
N THR A 188 8.80 0.41 0.21
CA THR A 188 8.21 0.75 1.51
C THR A 188 7.54 2.15 1.44
N PRO A 189 6.27 2.29 1.84
CA PRO A 189 5.62 3.60 1.99
C PRO A 189 6.33 4.51 2.99
N VAL A 190 6.38 5.82 2.71
CA VAL A 190 7.07 6.82 3.54
C VAL A 190 6.55 6.88 4.98
N ASP A 191 5.24 6.67 5.20
CA ASP A 191 4.67 6.69 6.54
C ASP A 191 5.25 5.59 7.44
N ARG A 192 5.62 4.44 6.85
CA ARG A 192 6.21 3.31 7.59
C ARG A 192 7.60 3.64 8.11
N TYR A 193 8.39 4.42 7.35
CA TYR A 193 9.67 4.92 7.84
C TYR A 193 9.51 5.81 9.09
N TYR A 194 8.54 6.72 9.08
CA TYR A 194 8.29 7.60 10.22
C TYR A 194 7.65 6.87 11.41
N LEU A 195 6.81 5.86 11.16
CA LEU A 195 6.32 4.98 12.21
C LEU A 195 7.47 4.22 12.88
N SER A 196 8.39 3.63 12.10
CA SER A 196 9.58 2.95 12.64
C SER A 196 10.44 3.90 13.47
N LYS A 197 10.71 5.11 12.97
CA LYS A 197 11.47 6.13 13.71
C LYS A 197 10.78 6.56 15.01
N TYR A 198 9.44 6.62 15.00
CA TYR A 198 8.68 6.89 16.21
C TYR A 198 8.77 5.74 17.21
N LEU A 199 8.64 4.50 16.75
CA LEU A 199 8.75 3.29 17.57
C LEU A 199 10.11 3.19 18.27
N GLU A 200 11.21 3.53 17.60
CA GLU A 200 12.55 3.57 18.20
C GLU A 200 12.61 4.44 19.47
N GLU A 201 11.84 5.54 19.52
CA GLU A 201 11.77 6.46 20.66
C GLU A 201 10.88 5.95 21.81
N ILE A 202 9.86 5.15 21.50
CA ILE A 202 8.77 4.85 22.45
C ILE A 202 8.67 3.39 22.86
N GLN A 203 9.25 2.45 22.11
CA GLN A 203 9.03 1.01 22.29
C GLN A 203 9.29 0.52 23.72
N THR A 204 10.31 1.07 24.38
CA THR A 204 10.68 0.71 25.76
C THR A 204 9.70 1.22 26.81
N GLN A 205 8.85 2.18 26.45
CA GLN A 205 7.81 2.76 27.30
C GLN A 205 6.49 1.99 27.20
N ILE A 206 6.24 1.29 26.09
CA ILE A 206 5.05 0.47 25.89
C ILE A 206 5.18 -0.80 26.73
N SER A 207 4.43 -0.86 27.84
CA SER A 207 4.55 -1.94 28.81
C SER A 207 3.27 -2.18 29.63
N GLY A 208 3.25 -3.25 30.41
CA GLY A 208 2.14 -3.64 31.29
C GLY A 208 1.01 -4.36 30.54
N ASN A 209 -0.24 -3.99 30.85
CA ASN A 209 -1.40 -4.40 30.07
C ASN A 209 -1.59 -3.44 28.89
N ILE A 210 -1.45 -3.97 27.68
CA ILE A 210 -1.48 -3.19 26.44
C ILE A 210 -2.80 -3.45 25.71
N LEU A 211 -3.44 -2.37 25.28
CA LEU A 211 -4.49 -2.40 24.26
C LEU A 211 -3.98 -1.75 22.99
N GLU A 212 -4.05 -2.44 21.87
CA GLU A 212 -3.91 -1.83 20.54
C GLU A 212 -5.29 -1.67 19.90
N ILE A 213 -5.61 -0.45 19.49
CA ILE A 213 -6.85 -0.12 18.78
C ILE A 213 -6.55 -0.06 17.28
N GLY A 214 -7.33 -0.78 16.47
CA GLY A 214 -7.20 -0.85 15.02
C GLY A 214 -6.05 -1.75 14.52
N GLY A 215 -5.38 -2.45 15.43
CA GLY A 215 -4.26 -3.32 15.13
C GLY A 215 -4.63 -4.68 14.58
N ILE A 216 -3.58 -5.46 14.30
CA ILE A 216 -3.63 -6.86 13.90
C ILE A 216 -2.48 -7.65 14.54
N PRO A 217 -2.56 -8.99 14.67
CA PRO A 217 -1.62 -9.78 15.48
C PRO A 217 -0.13 -9.59 15.14
N LYS A 218 0.20 -9.31 13.88
CA LYS A 218 1.58 -9.11 13.44
C LYS A 218 2.20 -7.79 13.92
N ASP A 219 1.37 -6.81 14.28
CA ASP A 219 1.84 -5.47 14.66
C ASP A 219 2.63 -5.54 15.95
N LYS A 220 2.25 -6.45 16.86
CA LYS A 220 3.02 -6.76 18.07
C LYS A 220 4.47 -7.15 17.77
N ASP A 221 4.69 -7.99 16.76
CA ASP A 221 6.04 -8.42 16.37
C ASP A 221 6.80 -7.26 15.71
N PHE A 222 6.12 -6.43 14.91
CA PHE A 222 6.72 -5.27 14.25
C PHE A 222 7.09 -4.14 15.23
N TYR A 223 6.29 -3.91 16.26
CA TYR A 223 6.55 -2.87 17.26
C TYR A 223 7.60 -3.27 18.30
N GLU A 224 8.02 -4.55 18.32
CA GLU A 224 9.01 -5.11 19.24
C GLU A 224 8.73 -4.77 20.73
N VAL A 225 7.45 -4.72 21.11
CA VAL A 225 7.03 -4.39 22.47
C VAL A 225 7.52 -5.45 23.47
N ASN A 226 7.79 -5.03 24.71
CA ASN A 226 8.51 -5.83 25.70
C ASN A 226 7.88 -7.22 25.95
N PRO A 227 8.66 -8.33 25.94
CA PRO A 227 8.19 -9.72 26.03
C PRO A 227 7.47 -10.15 27.33
N GLY A 228 7.27 -9.24 28.30
CA GLY A 228 6.62 -9.53 29.58
C GLY A 228 5.15 -9.06 29.73
N THR A 229 4.47 -8.67 28.65
CA THR A 229 3.18 -7.95 28.70
C THR A 229 1.96 -8.80 28.29
N SER A 230 0.77 -8.37 28.73
CA SER A 230 -0.49 -8.77 28.08
C SER A 230 -0.75 -7.81 26.91
N TYR A 231 -1.22 -8.34 25.79
CA TYR A 231 -1.45 -7.57 24.56
C TYR A 231 -2.83 -7.95 24.02
N GLN A 232 -3.75 -7.00 24.02
CA GLN A 232 -5.09 -7.18 23.48
C GLN A 232 -5.29 -6.30 22.26
N ILE A 233 -5.96 -6.83 21.24
CA ILE A 233 -6.27 -6.09 20.02
C ILE A 233 -7.77 -5.82 19.95
N MET A 234 -8.10 -4.55 19.72
CA MET A 234 -9.46 -4.09 19.46
C MET A 234 -9.61 -3.72 17.99
N ASN A 235 -10.68 -4.19 17.34
CA ASN A 235 -11.02 -3.80 15.98
C ASN A 235 -12.54 -3.70 15.80
N ILE A 236 -12.99 -2.91 14.81
CA ILE A 236 -14.43 -2.72 14.55
C ILE A 236 -15.06 -3.98 13.93
N GLU A 237 -14.26 -4.74 13.17
CA GLU A 237 -14.66 -6.01 12.58
C GLU A 237 -14.02 -7.20 13.32
N PRO A 238 -14.72 -8.34 13.44
CA PRO A 238 -14.12 -9.55 13.96
C PRO A 238 -13.06 -10.09 13.00
N GLY A 239 -12.01 -10.71 13.54
CA GLY A 239 -10.96 -11.34 12.75
C GLY A 239 -10.05 -12.26 13.56
N PRO A 240 -9.17 -13.03 12.90
CA PRO A 240 -8.18 -13.86 13.59
C PRO A 240 -7.29 -13.01 14.51
N GLY A 241 -7.22 -13.39 15.78
CA GLY A 241 -6.40 -12.71 16.79
C GLY A 241 -6.92 -11.34 17.25
N ILE A 242 -8.19 -11.01 16.97
CA ILE A 242 -8.87 -9.85 17.56
C ILE A 242 -9.52 -10.27 18.88
N ASP A 243 -9.16 -9.59 19.99
CA ASP A 243 -9.65 -9.89 21.33
C ASP A 243 -10.96 -9.16 21.66
N ILE A 244 -11.11 -7.94 21.16
CA ILE A 244 -12.26 -7.06 21.43
C ILE A 244 -12.82 -6.57 20.10
N VAL A 245 -14.10 -6.87 19.85
CA VAL A 245 -14.81 -6.39 18.65
C VAL A 245 -15.74 -5.25 19.05
N GLY A 246 -15.53 -4.06 18.49
CA GLY A 246 -16.40 -2.92 18.74
C GLY A 246 -15.86 -1.59 18.25
N ASP A 247 -16.73 -0.57 18.29
CA ASP A 247 -16.39 0.80 17.93
C ASP A 247 -15.77 1.52 19.15
N ALA A 248 -14.55 2.06 19.00
CA ALA A 248 -13.85 2.76 20.08
C ALA A 248 -14.56 4.03 20.58
N HIS A 249 -15.58 4.54 19.87
CA HIS A 249 -16.47 5.58 20.38
C HIS A 249 -17.35 5.08 21.56
N ASP A 250 -17.59 3.77 21.69
CA ASP A 250 -18.38 3.19 22.78
C ASP A 250 -17.51 2.99 24.05
N THR A 251 -17.64 3.91 25.00
CA THR A 251 -16.91 3.86 26.27
C THR A 251 -17.21 2.60 27.11
N SER A 252 -18.33 1.92 26.87
CA SER A 252 -18.78 0.79 27.70
C SER A 252 -18.07 -0.54 27.38
N LEU A 253 -17.35 -0.60 26.25
CA LEU A 253 -16.66 -1.80 25.79
C LEU A 253 -15.51 -2.22 26.70
N ILE A 254 -14.88 -1.26 27.37
CA ILE A 254 -13.71 -1.46 28.20
C ILE A 254 -13.97 -0.87 29.59
N GLN A 255 -13.60 -1.62 30.61
CA GLN A 255 -13.69 -1.15 32.00
C GLN A 255 -12.70 0.01 32.23
N PRO A 256 -13.09 1.06 32.97
CA PRO A 256 -12.17 2.13 33.35
C PRO A 256 -10.90 1.59 34.02
N GLU A 257 -9.77 2.27 33.81
CA GLU A 257 -8.50 1.98 34.48
C GLU A 257 -8.00 0.53 34.32
N SER A 258 -8.16 -0.04 33.12
CA SER A 258 -7.77 -1.43 32.81
C SER A 258 -6.37 -1.57 32.23
N PHE A 259 -5.91 -0.56 31.50
CA PHE A 259 -4.68 -0.64 30.69
C PHE A 259 -3.57 0.26 31.22
N ASP A 260 -2.34 -0.24 31.15
CA ASP A 260 -1.12 0.53 31.45
C ASP A 260 -0.64 1.30 30.20
N SER A 261 -0.83 0.71 29.01
CA SER A 261 -0.51 1.33 27.72
C SER A 261 -1.66 1.15 26.72
N ILE A 262 -1.97 2.19 25.95
CA ILE A 262 -2.88 2.11 24.81
C ILE A 262 -2.16 2.61 23.55
N VAL A 263 -2.14 1.79 22.51
CA VAL A 263 -1.55 2.10 21.20
C VAL A 263 -2.66 2.33 20.18
N ILE A 264 -2.56 3.40 19.40
CA ILE A 264 -3.54 3.76 18.36
C ILE A 264 -2.84 4.47 17.19
N PHE A 265 -2.26 3.69 16.28
CA PHE A 265 -1.55 4.20 15.11
C PHE A 265 -2.41 4.11 13.86
N ASN A 266 -2.54 5.23 13.15
CA ASN A 266 -3.28 5.34 11.89
C ASN A 266 -4.76 4.90 12.02
N VAL A 267 -5.43 5.35 13.08
CA VAL A 267 -6.85 5.06 13.34
C VAL A 267 -7.68 6.32 13.53
N LEU A 268 -7.17 7.32 14.27
CA LEU A 268 -7.96 8.50 14.65
C LEU A 268 -8.42 9.32 13.42
N GLU A 269 -7.69 9.29 12.31
CA GLU A 269 -8.09 9.88 11.02
C GLU A 269 -9.34 9.22 10.42
N HIS A 270 -9.59 7.95 10.75
CA HIS A 270 -10.74 7.16 10.30
C HIS A 270 -11.95 7.28 11.24
N CYS A 271 -11.82 8.05 12.32
CA CYS A 271 -12.89 8.23 13.30
C CYS A 271 -13.61 9.55 13.06
N TYR A 272 -14.96 9.53 13.08
CA TYR A 272 -15.74 10.74 12.81
C TYR A 272 -15.63 11.77 13.96
N ALA A 273 -15.40 11.31 15.20
CA ALA A 273 -15.19 12.17 16.38
C ALA A 273 -13.97 11.70 17.21
N PRO A 274 -12.74 11.89 16.70
CA PRO A 274 -11.53 11.33 17.31
C PRO A 274 -11.28 11.81 18.75
N TRP A 275 -11.73 13.02 19.10
CA TRP A 275 -11.65 13.53 20.47
C TRP A 275 -12.43 12.68 21.48
N GLN A 276 -13.57 12.07 21.09
CA GLN A 276 -14.32 11.17 21.97
C GLN A 276 -13.53 9.89 22.26
N ILE A 277 -12.83 9.36 21.25
CA ILE A 277 -11.96 8.19 21.44
C ILE A 277 -10.79 8.53 22.36
N VAL A 278 -10.17 9.70 22.20
CA VAL A 278 -9.10 10.13 23.12
C VAL A 278 -9.61 10.28 24.56
N GLU A 279 -10.84 10.77 24.75
CA GLU A 279 -11.50 10.83 26.07
C GLU A 279 -11.81 9.44 26.65
N ASN A 280 -12.22 8.48 25.81
CA ASN A 280 -12.42 7.08 26.20
C ASN A 280 -11.09 6.41 26.58
N ILE A 281 -10.04 6.60 25.78
CA ILE A 281 -8.66 6.14 26.07
C ILE A 281 -8.21 6.67 27.43
N TYR A 282 -8.42 7.96 27.72
CA TYR A 282 -8.12 8.53 29.03
C TYR A 282 -8.86 7.82 30.17
N THR A 283 -10.12 7.41 29.95
CA THR A 283 -10.91 6.65 30.95
C THR A 283 -10.38 5.23 31.13
N TRP A 284 -10.02 4.55 30.04
CA TRP A 284 -9.54 3.16 30.04
C TRP A 284 -8.12 3.00 30.59
N LEU A 285 -7.30 4.05 30.54
CA LEU A 285 -5.97 4.06 31.14
C LEU A 285 -6.03 4.11 32.67
N LYS A 286 -5.16 3.34 33.33
CA LYS A 286 -4.86 3.49 34.77
C LYS A 286 -4.21 4.85 35.05
N PRO A 287 -4.25 5.37 36.29
CA PRO A 287 -3.43 6.52 36.68
C PRO A 287 -1.94 6.28 36.36
N GLY A 288 -1.29 7.22 35.66
CA GLY A 288 0.09 7.07 35.17
C GLY A 288 0.23 6.21 33.90
N GLY A 289 -0.86 5.68 33.35
CA GLY A 289 -0.87 4.96 32.09
C GLY A 289 -0.66 5.88 30.89
N LYS A 290 -0.16 5.32 29.77
CA LYS A 290 0.23 6.09 28.59
C LYS A 290 -0.53 5.73 27.33
N CYS A 291 -0.88 6.74 26.55
CA CYS A 291 -1.32 6.58 25.18
C CYS A 291 -0.18 6.88 24.20
N PHE A 292 -0.04 6.05 23.18
CA PHE A 292 0.87 6.21 22.06
C PHE A 292 0.03 6.29 20.79
N ALA A 293 0.02 7.44 20.13
CA ALA A 293 -0.81 7.65 18.95
C ALA A 293 0.00 8.23 17.78
N MET A 294 -0.42 7.90 16.57
CA MET A 294 0.12 8.42 15.32
C MET A 294 -1.03 8.66 14.35
N VAL A 295 -1.01 9.80 13.66
CA VAL A 295 -1.93 10.12 12.56
C VAL A 295 -1.15 10.66 11.36
N PRO A 296 -1.63 10.42 10.13
CA PRO A 296 -1.05 11.01 8.95
C PRO A 296 -1.44 12.49 8.84
N SER A 297 -0.49 13.30 8.38
CA SER A 297 -0.68 14.74 8.13
C SER A 297 -0.67 15.06 6.63
N ALA A 298 0.22 14.45 5.86
CA ALA A 298 0.28 14.59 4.39
C ALA A 298 0.25 13.23 3.72
N ILE A 299 -0.95 12.80 3.34
CA ILE A 299 -1.21 11.59 2.55
C ILE A 299 -2.51 11.81 1.77
N ARG A 300 -2.62 11.18 0.60
CA ARG A 300 -3.88 11.15 -0.18
C ARG A 300 -5.03 10.54 0.62
N LEU A 301 -6.25 10.68 0.11
CA LEU A 301 -7.43 10.02 0.67
C LEU A 301 -7.24 8.49 0.69
N HIS A 302 -7.50 7.84 1.82
CA HIS A 302 -7.35 6.41 2.03
C HIS A 302 -8.52 5.85 2.86
N ALA A 303 -9.73 5.92 2.31
CA ALA A 303 -10.97 5.54 3.00
C ALA A 303 -11.09 4.02 3.21
N THR A 304 -10.52 3.53 4.31
CA THR A 304 -10.61 2.13 4.77
C THR A 304 -10.90 2.08 6.28
N PRO A 305 -12.16 2.29 6.73
CA PRO A 305 -13.38 2.37 5.92
C PRO A 305 -13.75 3.80 5.46
N MET A 306 -13.55 4.81 6.30
CA MET A 306 -13.79 6.23 5.99
C MET A 306 -12.57 7.05 6.36
N ASP A 307 -12.36 8.21 5.75
CA ASP A 307 -11.17 9.02 5.96
C ASP A 307 -11.58 10.48 6.20
N TYR A 308 -11.62 10.88 7.46
CA TYR A 308 -12.31 12.11 7.90
C TYR A 308 -11.36 13.29 8.09
N TRP A 309 -10.20 13.05 8.70
CA TRP A 309 -9.37 14.13 9.22
C TRP A 309 -7.88 13.94 8.91
N ARG A 310 -7.18 15.06 8.80
CA ARG A 310 -5.72 15.15 8.95
C ARG A 310 -5.46 16.07 10.14
N PRO A 311 -5.45 15.55 11.38
CA PRO A 311 -5.20 16.40 12.53
C PRO A 311 -3.78 16.97 12.39
N LEU A 312 -3.69 18.29 12.20
CA LEU A 312 -2.42 19.00 12.27
C LEU A 312 -1.92 19.04 13.73
N PRO A 313 -0.63 19.30 13.97
CA PRO A 313 -0.02 19.16 15.30
C PRO A 313 -0.79 19.83 16.45
N ASP A 314 -1.27 21.06 16.26
CA ASP A 314 -2.02 21.79 17.31
C ASP A 314 -3.36 21.13 17.64
N ALA A 315 -4.11 20.69 16.62
CA ALA A 315 -5.37 19.98 16.82
C ALA A 315 -5.13 18.63 17.49
N PHE A 316 -4.05 17.94 17.11
CA PHE A 316 -3.65 16.67 17.70
C PHE A 316 -3.30 16.84 19.19
N ALA A 317 -2.45 17.80 19.54
CA ALA A 317 -2.14 18.14 20.94
C ALA A 317 -3.39 18.50 21.75
N TRP A 318 -4.29 19.31 21.16
CA TRP A 318 -5.52 19.73 21.82
C TRP A 318 -6.46 18.55 22.14
N MET A 319 -6.55 17.53 21.28
CA MET A 319 -7.36 16.35 21.59
C MET A 319 -6.92 15.66 22.88
N PHE A 320 -5.62 15.66 23.17
CA PHE A 320 -5.03 15.06 24.38
C PHE A 320 -4.98 16.00 25.60
N ARG A 321 -5.62 17.18 25.56
CA ARG A 321 -5.59 18.22 26.63
C ARG A 321 -5.84 17.78 28.09
N ASN A 322 -6.52 16.65 28.31
CA ASN A 322 -6.81 16.13 29.65
C ASN A 322 -5.66 15.31 30.25
N PHE A 323 -4.70 14.88 29.43
CA PHE A 323 -3.51 14.17 29.86
C PHE A 323 -2.56 15.12 30.59
N SER A 324 -1.96 14.67 31.68
CA SER A 324 -1.10 15.50 32.54
C SER A 324 0.26 15.81 31.89
N GLN A 325 0.73 14.95 30.98
CA GLN A 325 1.93 15.18 30.17
C GLN A 325 1.70 14.77 28.73
N GLN A 326 2.33 15.50 27.81
CA GLN A 326 2.30 15.22 26.37
C GLN A 326 3.68 15.50 25.75
N LYS A 327 4.11 14.64 24.83
CA LYS A 327 5.28 14.88 23.96
C LYS A 327 4.87 14.61 22.51
N LEU A 328 4.88 15.65 21.69
CA LEU A 328 4.64 15.54 20.25
C LEU A 328 5.93 15.19 19.50
N TYR A 329 5.76 14.44 18.43
CA TYR A 329 6.77 14.14 17.43
C TYR A 329 6.17 14.46 16.07
N VAL A 330 6.85 15.31 15.30
CA VAL A 330 6.39 15.72 13.99
C VAL A 330 7.47 15.35 13.00
N TYR A 331 7.10 14.57 11.99
CA TYR A 331 8.00 14.10 10.95
C TYR A 331 7.55 14.63 9.61
N GLY A 332 8.51 14.97 8.75
CA GLY A 332 8.24 15.40 7.40
C GLY A 332 9.02 16.64 6.98
N ASN A 333 9.09 16.79 5.66
CA ASN A 333 9.67 17.92 4.96
C ASN A 333 9.05 17.97 3.55
N PRO A 334 9.30 19.01 2.73
CA PRO A 334 8.72 19.10 1.39
C PRO A 334 8.95 17.87 0.50
N THR A 335 10.13 17.26 0.56
CA THR A 335 10.47 16.07 -0.24
C THR A 335 9.61 14.87 0.16
N SER A 336 9.52 14.58 1.47
CA SER A 336 8.71 13.45 1.94
C SER A 336 7.20 13.68 1.79
N VAL A 337 6.73 14.94 1.81
CA VAL A 337 5.35 15.29 1.44
C VAL A 337 5.07 14.92 -0.03
N ILE A 338 5.93 15.34 -0.96
CA ILE A 338 5.79 15.00 -2.38
C ILE A 338 5.81 13.48 -2.56
N ALA A 339 6.75 12.80 -1.91
CA ALA A 339 6.89 11.36 -1.96
C ALA A 339 5.62 10.64 -1.46
N SER A 340 5.06 11.07 -0.33
CA SER A 340 3.82 10.51 0.24
C SER A 340 2.62 10.66 -0.71
N TYR A 341 2.47 11.83 -1.36
CA TYR A 341 1.36 12.05 -2.30
C TYR A 341 1.52 11.30 -3.63
N HIS A 342 2.75 11.16 -4.12
CA HIS A 342 3.02 10.45 -5.38
C HIS A 342 3.27 8.95 -5.19
N GLY A 343 3.38 8.46 -3.96
CA GLY A 343 3.74 7.07 -3.67
C GLY A 343 5.17 6.73 -4.12
N ILE A 344 6.11 7.66 -3.91
CA ILE A 344 7.54 7.38 -4.05
C ILE A 344 7.98 6.59 -2.81
N ALA A 345 8.69 5.49 -3.01
CA ALA A 345 9.07 4.60 -1.92
C ALA A 345 10.31 5.11 -1.17
N VAL A 346 10.48 4.66 0.07
CA VAL A 346 11.64 4.95 0.93
C VAL A 346 12.96 4.63 0.23
N GLU A 347 13.00 3.52 -0.50
CA GLU A 347 14.20 3.02 -1.19
C GLU A 347 14.65 3.94 -2.34
N GLU A 348 13.80 4.87 -2.78
CA GLU A 348 14.13 5.87 -3.81
C GLU A 348 14.56 7.23 -3.22
N LEU A 349 14.62 7.33 -1.90
CA LEU A 349 15.03 8.53 -1.16
C LEU A 349 16.27 8.21 -0.32
N THR A 350 17.10 9.22 -0.08
CA THR A 350 18.22 9.08 0.86
C THR A 350 17.76 9.21 2.31
N SER A 351 18.51 8.63 3.24
CA SER A 351 18.25 8.82 4.68
C SER A 351 18.33 10.29 5.08
N GLU A 352 19.24 11.07 4.49
CA GLU A 352 19.33 12.52 4.75
C GLU A 352 18.04 13.25 4.35
N GLU A 353 17.45 12.92 3.19
CA GLU A 353 16.17 13.48 2.75
C GLU A 353 15.01 13.06 3.65
N LEU A 354 14.98 11.82 4.13
CA LEU A 354 13.93 11.33 5.00
C LEU A 354 14.03 11.89 6.43
N ASP A 355 15.26 12.02 6.95
CA ASP A 355 15.56 12.49 8.30
C ASP A 355 15.46 14.01 8.45
N ALA A 356 15.59 14.76 7.35
CA ALA A 356 15.39 16.19 7.34
C ALA A 356 13.97 16.54 7.85
N PHE A 357 13.89 17.62 8.63
CA PHE A 357 12.63 18.11 9.19
C PHE A 357 12.38 19.55 8.78
N HIS A 358 11.13 19.84 8.41
CA HIS A 358 10.64 21.20 8.25
C HIS A 358 9.29 21.36 8.95
N PRO A 359 9.13 22.34 9.87
CA PRO A 359 7.93 22.45 10.71
C PRO A 359 6.62 22.64 9.93
N ASP A 360 6.67 23.30 8.78
CA ASP A 360 5.48 23.58 7.96
C ASP A 360 5.01 22.42 7.07
N TYR A 361 5.73 21.31 7.01
CA TYR A 361 5.46 20.20 6.08
C TYR A 361 5.37 18.84 6.79
N PRO A 362 4.44 18.66 7.75
CA PRO A 362 4.26 17.40 8.45
C PRO A 362 3.72 16.32 7.49
N VAL A 363 4.36 15.17 7.49
CA VAL A 363 3.87 13.93 6.86
C VAL A 363 3.17 13.05 7.89
N ALA A 364 3.73 12.93 9.09
CA ALA A 364 3.18 12.17 10.19
C ALA A 364 3.30 12.97 11.50
N THR A 365 2.25 12.91 12.31
CA THR A 365 2.25 13.52 13.65
C THR A 365 1.95 12.43 14.68
N CYS A 366 2.83 12.31 15.66
CA CYS A 366 2.73 11.33 16.73
C CYS A 366 2.74 12.01 18.10
N ILE A 367 2.21 11.32 19.11
CA ILE A 367 2.16 11.81 20.48
C ILE A 367 2.27 10.66 21.48
N VAL A 368 3.04 10.92 22.54
CA VAL A 368 2.97 10.18 23.80
C VAL A 368 2.24 11.04 24.81
N ALA A 369 1.21 10.51 25.43
CA ALA A 369 0.42 11.22 26.44
C ALA A 369 0.27 10.38 27.72
N GLU A 370 0.54 10.96 28.88
CA GLU A 370 0.46 10.28 30.19
C GLU A 370 -0.73 10.80 30.99
N LYS A 371 -1.52 9.87 31.57
CA LYS A 371 -2.69 10.19 32.39
C LYS A 371 -2.29 10.71 33.75
#